data_AF-A0A2G2X7A1-F1
#
_entry.id   AF-A0A2G2X7A1-F1
#
_cell.length_a   1.000
_cell.length_b   1.000
_cell.length_c   1.000
_cell.angle_alpha   90.00
_cell.angle_beta   90.00
_cell.angle_gamma   90.00
#
_symmetry.space_group_name_H-M   'P 1'
#
loop_
_entity.id
_entity.type
_entity.pdbx_description
1 polymer ?
#
loop_
_entity_poly.entity_id
_entity_poly.type
_entity_poly.pdbx_seq_one_letter_code
_entity_poly.pdbx_strand_id
1 'polypeptide(L)'
;MGSMYAPILFLGLQHTSAVIPVVAVERTIFYRKRAAGMCSTIPYAFAQVFIEIPYIFVQAVFYGVIVYAMVGFEWTITKFLWYLFVMFFTLLYFTFDGMMSIAVAPNRNIAHIVSLFFYAIWNLFSGFIVPRPGCPIAWTLYGLVESQYGDLQNKITDSDETVEQFLRRYFGFRRDFLGVVAVVIAAYAVVFALIFAFAIKVVAIVAASEGGHELQVIIHDLLAEGLIVNEAFQVAAIIDKLPPMWKDFKNYLKYKRMRSQSKILSKSAN
;
A
#
# COMPACT_ATOMS: atom_id res chain seq x y z
N MET A 1 6.63 -0.97 -30.04
CA MET A 1 6.43 -0.07 -28.87
C MET A 1 5.07 -0.28 -28.20
N GLY A 2 3.94 -0.12 -28.90
CA GLY A 2 2.60 -0.32 -28.30
C GLY A 2 2.39 -1.70 -27.67
N SER A 3 2.91 -2.76 -28.30
CA SER A 3 2.92 -4.14 -27.78
C SER A 3 3.76 -4.35 -26.51
N MET A 4 4.72 -3.46 -26.22
CA MET A 4 5.46 -3.47 -24.96
C MET A 4 4.72 -2.66 -23.90
N TYR A 5 4.19 -1.50 -24.28
CA TYR A 5 3.47 -0.59 -23.40
C TYR A 5 2.16 -1.19 -22.85
N ALA A 6 1.33 -1.77 -23.71
CA ALA A 6 0.00 -2.23 -23.31
C ALA A 6 0.04 -3.34 -22.23
N PRO A 7 0.90 -4.36 -22.33
CA PRO A 7 0.98 -5.38 -21.29
C PRO A 7 1.57 -4.87 -19.97
N ILE A 8 2.50 -3.91 -19.99
CA ILE A 8 3.04 -3.31 -18.76
C ILE A 8 1.93 -2.67 -17.94
N LEU A 9 1.09 -1.86 -18.59
CA LEU A 9 -0.03 -1.21 -17.92
C LEU A 9 -1.06 -2.21 -17.43
N PHE A 10 -1.45 -3.14 -18.30
CA PHE A 10 -2.47 -4.11 -17.98
C PHE A 10 -2.03 -5.01 -16.83
N LEU A 11 -0.83 -5.56 -16.88
CA LEU A 11 -0.29 -6.39 -15.82
C LEU A 11 -0.05 -5.58 -14.54
N GLY A 12 0.49 -4.36 -14.63
CA GLY A 12 0.67 -3.50 -13.46
C GLY A 12 -0.64 -3.29 -12.70
N LEU A 13 -1.71 -2.90 -13.41
CA LEU A 13 -3.04 -2.74 -12.83
C LEU A 13 -3.59 -4.03 -12.21
N GLN A 14 -3.37 -5.18 -12.85
CA GLN A 14 -3.79 -6.47 -12.32
C GLN A 14 -3.03 -6.84 -11.04
N HIS A 15 -1.71 -6.62 -11.01
CA HIS A 15 -0.87 -6.89 -9.84
C HIS A 15 -1.27 -6.04 -8.63
N THR A 16 -1.47 -4.74 -8.82
CA THR A 16 -1.95 -3.87 -7.74
C THR A 16 -3.35 -4.28 -7.28
N SER A 17 -4.25 -4.61 -8.21
CA SER A 17 -5.61 -5.03 -7.86
C SER A 17 -5.64 -6.36 -7.10
N ALA A 18 -4.70 -7.26 -7.37
CA ALA A 18 -4.56 -8.53 -6.69
C ALA A 18 -3.93 -8.41 -5.29
N VAL A 19 -2.95 -7.51 -5.10
CA VAL A 19 -2.22 -7.40 -3.83
C VAL A 19 -3.01 -6.66 -2.74
N ILE A 20 -3.77 -5.61 -3.10
CA ILE A 20 -4.57 -4.81 -2.16
C ILE A 20 -5.49 -5.70 -1.28
N PRO A 21 -6.28 -6.64 -1.82
CA PRO A 21 -7.16 -7.45 -0.99
C PRO A 21 -6.41 -8.42 -0.08
N VAL A 22 -5.28 -8.98 -0.53
CA VAL A 22 -4.42 -9.88 0.25
C VAL A 22 -3.88 -9.14 1.47
N VAL A 23 -3.21 -8.01 1.26
CA VAL A 23 -2.63 -7.20 2.35
C VAL A 23 -3.70 -6.67 3.30
N ALA A 24 -4.89 -6.33 2.80
CA ALA A 24 -6.00 -5.87 3.64
C ALA A 24 -6.43 -6.93 4.67
N VAL A 25 -6.45 -8.22 4.28
CA VAL A 25 -6.78 -9.32 5.20
C VAL A 25 -5.65 -9.49 6.21
N GLU A 26 -4.40 -9.56 5.75
CA GLU A 26 -3.23 -9.73 6.63
C GLU A 26 -3.10 -8.60 7.65
N ARG A 27 -3.39 -7.36 7.25
CA ARG A 27 -3.41 -6.18 8.12
C ARG A 27 -4.37 -6.35 9.31
N THR A 28 -5.56 -6.90 9.09
CA THR A 28 -6.53 -7.13 10.19
C THR A 28 -6.03 -8.17 11.19
N ILE A 29 -5.36 -9.22 10.70
CA ILE A 29 -4.73 -10.25 11.54
C ILE A 29 -3.55 -9.64 12.31
N PHE A 30 -2.75 -8.80 11.67
CA PHE A 30 -1.60 -8.12 12.27
C PHE A 30 -2.03 -7.24 13.45
N TYR A 31 -3.07 -6.41 13.29
CA TYR A 31 -3.56 -5.57 14.38
C TYR A 31 -4.02 -6.38 15.58
N ARG A 32 -4.73 -7.50 15.37
CA ARG A 32 -5.12 -8.41 16.46
C ARG A 32 -3.90 -9.02 17.18
N LYS A 33 -2.91 -9.52 16.42
CA LYS A 33 -1.67 -10.10 16.99
C LYS A 33 -0.82 -9.05 17.71
N ARG A 34 -0.88 -7.80 17.27
CA ARG A 34 -0.17 -6.67 17.86
C ARG A 34 -0.85 -6.19 19.15
N ALA A 35 -2.18 -6.16 19.21
CA ALA A 35 -2.92 -5.89 20.45
C ALA A 35 -2.59 -6.91 21.55
N ALA A 36 -2.33 -8.16 21.17
CA ALA A 36 -1.81 -9.20 22.06
C ALA A 36 -0.29 -9.11 22.36
N GLY A 37 0.40 -8.07 21.88
CA GLY A 37 1.81 -7.80 22.16
C GLY A 37 2.84 -8.66 21.40
N MET A 38 2.43 -9.49 20.43
CA MET A 38 3.30 -10.53 19.86
C MET A 38 4.10 -10.12 18.62
N CYS A 39 3.62 -9.14 17.82
CA CYS A 39 4.22 -8.82 16.50
C CYS A 39 4.84 -7.42 16.42
N SER A 40 6.09 -7.37 15.96
CA SER A 40 6.78 -6.13 15.58
C SER A 40 6.44 -5.72 14.14
N THR A 41 6.26 -4.42 13.91
CA THR A 41 5.76 -3.86 12.65
C THR A 41 6.78 -3.88 11.51
N ILE A 42 8.05 -3.60 11.81
CA ILE A 42 9.09 -3.48 10.80
C ILE A 42 9.49 -4.86 10.23
N PRO A 43 9.74 -5.90 11.06
CA PRO A 43 10.02 -7.24 10.55
C PRO A 43 8.87 -7.82 9.73
N TYR A 44 7.62 -7.48 10.07
CA TYR A 44 6.44 -7.87 9.29
C TYR A 44 6.47 -7.29 7.87
N ALA A 45 6.70 -5.97 7.74
CA ALA A 45 6.74 -5.32 6.43
C ALA A 45 7.86 -5.88 5.54
N PHE A 46 9.04 -6.15 6.12
CA PHE A 46 10.14 -6.77 5.38
C PHE A 46 9.82 -8.21 4.98
N ALA A 47 9.29 -9.03 5.89
CA ALA A 47 8.92 -10.41 5.56
C ALA A 47 7.91 -10.48 4.41
N GLN A 48 6.93 -9.56 4.40
CA GLN A 48 5.96 -9.43 3.32
C GLN A 48 6.61 -9.03 1.99
N VAL A 49 7.53 -8.06 2.00
CA VAL A 49 8.29 -7.70 0.79
C VAL A 49 9.14 -8.86 0.29
N PHE A 50 9.77 -9.63 1.18
CA PHE A 50 10.64 -10.75 0.82
C PHE A 50 9.90 -11.94 0.22
N ILE A 51 8.66 -12.23 0.65
CA ILE A 51 7.89 -13.35 0.10
C ILE A 51 7.36 -13.06 -1.32
N GLU A 52 7.15 -11.78 -1.65
CA GLU A 52 6.67 -11.35 -2.97
C GLU A 52 7.76 -11.46 -4.05
N ILE A 53 9.03 -11.21 -3.69
CA ILE A 53 10.17 -11.26 -4.63
C ILE A 53 10.25 -12.59 -5.43
N PRO A 54 10.30 -13.79 -4.79
CA PRO A 54 10.40 -15.04 -5.52
C PRO A 54 9.14 -15.34 -6.34
N TYR A 55 7.95 -14.98 -5.84
CA TYR A 55 6.69 -15.19 -6.56
C TYR A 55 6.66 -14.38 -7.87
N ILE A 56 6.99 -13.09 -7.77
CA ILE A 56 7.06 -12.18 -8.92
C ILE A 56 8.19 -12.59 -9.87
N PHE A 57 9.31 -13.09 -9.36
CA PHE A 57 10.41 -13.56 -10.21
C PHE A 57 9.98 -14.75 -11.06
N VAL A 58 9.38 -15.77 -10.45
CA VAL A 58 8.87 -16.94 -11.17
C VAL A 58 7.83 -16.49 -12.21
N GLN A 59 6.91 -15.63 -11.83
CA GLN A 59 5.90 -15.10 -12.75
C GLN A 59 6.52 -14.31 -13.91
N ALA A 60 7.51 -13.46 -13.65
CA ALA A 60 8.21 -12.67 -14.67
C ALA A 60 8.97 -13.57 -15.65
N VAL A 61 9.55 -14.68 -15.18
CA VAL A 61 10.21 -15.67 -16.05
C VAL A 61 9.19 -16.35 -16.96
N PHE A 62 8.10 -16.90 -16.41
CA PHE A 62 7.07 -17.58 -17.20
C PHE A 62 6.43 -16.65 -18.23
N TYR A 63 5.96 -15.49 -17.77
CA TYR A 63 5.37 -14.48 -18.63
C TYR A 63 6.37 -13.98 -19.69
N GLY A 64 7.60 -13.70 -19.26
CA GLY A 64 8.63 -13.17 -20.12
C GLY A 64 9.00 -14.12 -21.24
N VAL A 65 9.21 -15.41 -20.96
CA VAL A 65 9.53 -16.43 -21.97
C VAL A 65 8.42 -16.55 -23.01
N ILE A 66 7.16 -16.62 -22.57
CA ILE A 66 6.01 -16.77 -23.47
C ILE A 66 5.87 -15.56 -24.39
N VAL A 67 5.88 -14.35 -23.82
CA VAL A 67 5.70 -13.12 -24.62
C VAL A 67 6.88 -12.85 -25.53
N TYR A 68 8.10 -13.13 -25.07
CA TYR A 68 9.29 -12.98 -25.90
C TYR A 68 9.21 -13.85 -27.16
N ALA A 69 8.74 -15.09 -27.01
CA ALA A 69 8.50 -16.01 -28.12
C ALA A 69 7.36 -15.53 -29.04
N MET A 70 6.23 -15.08 -28.47
CA MET A 70 5.06 -14.65 -29.25
C MET A 70 5.29 -13.37 -30.07
N VAL A 71 6.05 -12.41 -29.52
CA VAL A 71 6.35 -11.16 -30.22
C VAL A 71 7.41 -11.35 -31.32
N GLY A 72 8.20 -12.43 -31.24
CA GLY A 72 9.24 -12.73 -32.20
C GLY A 72 10.48 -11.85 -32.05
N PHE A 73 10.85 -11.51 -30.81
CA PHE A 73 12.11 -10.79 -30.55
C PHE A 73 13.33 -11.64 -30.90
N GLU A 74 14.46 -10.98 -31.15
CA GLU A 74 15.72 -11.65 -31.46
C GLU A 74 16.21 -12.48 -30.27
N TRP A 75 16.33 -13.80 -30.44
CA TRP A 75 16.80 -14.73 -29.41
C TRP A 75 18.29 -14.57 -29.10
N THR A 76 18.65 -13.47 -28.44
CA THR A 76 19.98 -13.22 -27.90
C THR A 76 19.90 -13.23 -26.38
N ILE A 77 20.80 -13.98 -25.71
CA ILE A 77 20.82 -14.10 -24.24
C ILE A 77 20.88 -12.73 -23.57
N THR A 78 21.70 -11.80 -24.08
CA THR A 78 21.81 -10.44 -23.56
C THR A 78 20.50 -9.67 -23.62
N LYS A 79 19.80 -9.68 -24.77
CA LYS A 79 18.52 -8.97 -24.94
C LYS A 79 17.41 -9.59 -24.09
N PHE A 80 17.40 -10.92 -23.97
CA PHE A 80 16.46 -11.63 -23.13
C PHE A 80 16.67 -11.34 -21.64
N LEU A 81 17.92 -11.33 -21.16
CA LEU A 81 18.21 -10.98 -19.76
C LEU A 81 17.84 -9.54 -19.43
N TRP A 82 18.10 -8.59 -20.33
CA TRP A 82 17.64 -7.20 -20.17
C TRP A 82 16.12 -7.10 -20.13
N TYR A 83 15.44 -7.80 -21.03
CA TYR A 83 13.97 -7.86 -21.03
C TYR A 83 13.43 -8.43 -19.72
N LEU A 84 13.98 -9.56 -19.25
CA LEU A 84 13.59 -10.19 -18.00
C LEU A 84 13.85 -9.27 -16.79
N PHE A 85 15.01 -8.61 -16.75
CA PHE A 85 15.35 -7.65 -15.69
C PHE A 85 14.35 -6.50 -15.63
N VAL A 86 14.10 -5.84 -16.76
CA VAL A 86 13.19 -4.69 -16.81
C VAL A 86 11.77 -5.12 -16.47
N MET A 87 11.31 -6.26 -16.98
CA MET A 87 9.98 -6.80 -16.65
C MET A 87 9.86 -7.16 -15.16
N PHE A 88 10.83 -7.88 -14.60
CA PHE A 88 10.83 -8.29 -13.19
C PHE A 88 10.74 -7.09 -12.26
N PHE A 89 11.64 -6.10 -12.40
CA PHE A 89 11.62 -4.91 -11.55
C PHE A 89 10.39 -4.03 -11.78
N THR A 90 9.81 -4.06 -12.99
CA THR A 90 8.56 -3.34 -13.27
C THR A 90 7.39 -3.94 -12.51
N LEU A 91 7.22 -5.26 -12.58
CA LEU A 91 6.18 -5.95 -11.82
C LEU A 91 6.41 -5.79 -10.31
N LEU A 92 7.66 -5.81 -9.86
CA LEU A 92 8.03 -5.60 -8.47
C LEU A 92 7.59 -4.23 -7.94
N TYR A 93 7.92 -3.14 -8.65
CA TYR A 93 7.53 -1.81 -8.18
C TYR A 93 6.00 -1.61 -8.23
N PHE A 94 5.28 -2.22 -9.19
CA PHE A 94 3.81 -2.15 -9.23
C PHE A 94 3.15 -2.88 -8.06
N THR A 95 3.68 -4.05 -7.67
CA THR A 95 3.20 -4.74 -6.47
C THR A 95 3.45 -3.89 -5.22
N PHE A 96 4.63 -3.26 -5.12
CA PHE A 96 4.99 -2.44 -3.96
C PHE A 96 4.18 -1.15 -3.89
N ASP A 97 3.85 -0.53 -5.02
CA ASP A 97 2.91 0.60 -5.10
C ASP A 97 1.51 0.21 -4.59
N GLY A 98 1.03 -0.99 -4.95
CA GLY A 98 -0.23 -1.51 -4.43
C GLY A 98 -0.21 -1.74 -2.91
N MET A 99 0.89 -2.30 -2.39
CA MET A 99 1.10 -2.48 -0.96
C MET A 99 1.21 -1.15 -0.20
N MET A 100 1.89 -0.16 -0.77
CA MET A 100 1.92 1.21 -0.24
C MET A 100 0.51 1.80 -0.17
N SER A 101 -0.27 1.68 -1.25
CA SER A 101 -1.60 2.27 -1.33
C SER A 101 -2.57 1.74 -0.27
N ILE A 102 -2.53 0.43 0.02
CA ILE A 102 -3.33 -0.18 1.10
C ILE A 102 -2.78 0.09 2.50
N ALA A 103 -1.48 0.33 2.64
CA ALA A 103 -0.88 0.73 3.92
C ALA A 103 -1.31 2.14 4.33
N VAL A 104 -1.45 3.07 3.38
CA VAL A 104 -1.87 4.46 3.64
C VAL A 104 -3.39 4.58 3.73
N ALA A 105 -4.15 3.77 2.99
CA ALA A 105 -5.61 3.88 2.94
C ALA A 105 -6.32 3.21 4.13
N PRO A 106 -7.41 3.81 4.66
CA PRO A 106 -8.18 3.22 5.76
C PRO A 106 -8.99 2.00 5.31
N ASN A 107 -9.42 1.95 4.04
CA ASN A 107 -10.22 0.86 3.47
C ASN A 107 -9.70 0.45 2.08
N ARG A 108 -9.93 -0.81 1.71
CA ARG A 108 -9.62 -1.42 0.40
C ARG A 108 -10.16 -0.59 -0.77
N ASN A 109 -11.39 -0.10 -0.67
CA ASN A 109 -12.01 0.68 -1.76
C ASN A 109 -11.26 1.99 -2.00
N ILE A 110 -10.84 2.68 -0.94
CA ILE A 110 -10.06 3.91 -1.05
C ILE A 110 -8.66 3.60 -1.60
N ALA A 111 -8.05 2.48 -1.19
CA ALA A 111 -6.76 2.05 -1.72
C ALA A 111 -6.78 1.87 -3.26
N HIS A 112 -7.84 1.26 -3.80
CA HIS A 112 -8.00 1.12 -5.25
C HIS A 112 -8.14 2.48 -5.96
N ILE A 113 -8.90 3.42 -5.39
CA ILE A 113 -9.08 4.76 -5.96
C ILE A 113 -7.74 5.52 -5.98
N VAL A 114 -6.99 5.47 -4.87
CA VAL A 114 -5.68 6.11 -4.76
C VAL A 114 -4.69 5.52 -5.77
N SER A 115 -4.63 4.19 -5.86
CA SER A 115 -3.78 3.50 -6.85
C SER A 115 -4.15 3.95 -8.27
N LEU A 116 -5.44 3.93 -8.62
CA LEU A 116 -5.91 4.29 -9.96
C LEU A 116 -5.56 5.74 -10.34
N PHE A 117 -5.57 6.66 -9.39
CA PHE A 117 -5.14 8.04 -9.60
C PHE A 117 -3.65 8.12 -9.97
N PHE A 118 -2.77 7.44 -9.23
CA PHE A 118 -1.34 7.37 -9.56
C PHE A 118 -1.11 6.70 -10.93
N TYR A 119 -1.85 5.62 -11.21
CA TYR A 119 -1.81 4.95 -12.50
C TYR A 119 -2.21 5.87 -13.66
N ALA A 120 -3.25 6.70 -13.50
CA ALA A 120 -3.65 7.65 -14.54
C ALA A 120 -2.55 8.67 -14.85
N ILE A 121 -1.86 9.16 -13.82
CA ILE A 121 -0.71 10.06 -13.98
C ILE A 121 0.45 9.36 -14.70
N TRP A 122 0.82 8.16 -14.24
CA TRP A 122 1.91 7.41 -14.87
C TRP A 122 1.58 6.97 -16.29
N ASN A 123 0.31 6.70 -16.60
CA ASN A 123 -0.17 6.40 -17.94
C ASN A 123 0.00 7.60 -18.88
N LEU A 124 -0.41 8.79 -18.43
CA LEU A 124 -0.30 10.03 -19.21
C LEU A 124 1.16 10.38 -19.52
N PHE A 125 2.03 10.25 -18.53
CA PHE A 125 3.47 10.57 -18.63
C PHE A 125 4.34 9.33 -18.90
N SER A 126 3.78 8.28 -19.51
CA SER A 126 4.47 7.01 -19.78
C SER A 126 5.52 7.07 -20.90
N GLY A 127 5.70 8.21 -21.55
CA GLY A 127 6.54 8.33 -22.74
C GLY A 127 5.86 7.88 -24.02
N PHE A 128 4.78 7.08 -23.97
CA PHE A 128 4.02 6.68 -25.16
C PHE A 128 2.98 7.73 -25.59
N ILE A 129 2.23 8.31 -24.62
CA ILE A 129 1.22 9.34 -24.89
C ILE A 129 1.85 10.73 -24.98
N VAL A 130 2.64 11.11 -23.97
CA VAL A 130 3.41 12.36 -23.94
C VAL A 130 4.90 12.02 -24.07
N PRO A 131 5.59 12.48 -25.13
CA PRO A 131 7.00 12.19 -25.32
C PRO A 131 7.85 13.04 -24.37
N ARG A 132 8.16 12.50 -23.18
CA ARG A 132 9.33 12.79 -22.31
C ARG A 132 9.27 12.00 -20.99
N PRO A 133 10.40 11.47 -20.48
CA PRO A 133 10.42 10.64 -19.28
C PRO A 133 10.30 11.49 -18.01
N GLY A 134 9.16 11.39 -17.33
CA GLY A 134 8.95 11.99 -16.01
C GLY A 134 8.38 11.04 -14.96
N CYS A 135 8.00 9.82 -15.34
CA CYS A 135 7.27 8.88 -14.48
C CYS A 135 7.86 7.46 -14.55
N PRO A 136 7.60 6.60 -13.54
CA PRO A 136 8.15 5.24 -13.47
C PRO A 136 7.92 4.40 -14.73
N ILE A 137 6.72 4.46 -15.30
CA ILE A 137 6.36 3.72 -16.52
C ILE A 137 7.19 4.18 -17.73
N ALA A 138 7.57 5.45 -17.80
CA ALA A 138 8.42 5.95 -18.88
C ALA A 138 9.82 5.36 -18.84
N TRP A 139 10.37 5.14 -17.64
CA TRP A 139 11.67 4.48 -17.47
C TRP A 139 11.61 3.00 -17.87
N THR A 140 10.53 2.30 -17.53
CA THR A 140 10.31 0.93 -18.02
C THR A 140 10.22 0.89 -19.53
N LEU A 141 9.42 1.79 -20.14
CA LEU A 141 9.27 1.83 -21.59
C LEU A 141 10.61 2.15 -22.27
N TYR A 142 11.37 3.09 -21.72
CA TYR A 142 12.75 3.37 -22.16
C TYR A 142 13.58 2.09 -22.14
N GLY A 143 13.64 1.39 -21.01
CA GLY A 143 14.47 0.19 -20.84
C GLY A 143 14.09 -0.93 -21.82
N LEU A 144 12.80 -1.16 -22.05
CA LEU A 144 12.33 -2.20 -22.98
C LEU A 144 12.58 -1.83 -24.44
N VAL A 145 12.26 -0.60 -24.83
CA VAL A 145 12.42 -0.16 -26.22
C VAL A 145 13.89 -0.11 -26.59
N GLU A 146 14.73 0.47 -25.73
CA GLU A 146 16.16 0.59 -25.98
C GLU A 146 16.88 -0.77 -25.91
N SER A 147 16.49 -1.68 -25.02
CA SER A 147 17.11 -3.02 -24.95
C SER A 147 16.81 -3.91 -26.16
N GLN A 148 15.63 -3.76 -26.79
CA GLN A 148 15.23 -4.60 -27.93
C GLN A 148 15.54 -3.96 -29.28
N TYR A 149 15.39 -2.63 -29.40
CA TYR A 149 15.46 -1.91 -30.66
C TYR A 149 16.61 -0.90 -30.76
N GLY A 150 17.34 -0.63 -29.66
CA GLY A 150 18.42 0.36 -29.62
C GLY A 150 19.67 0.00 -30.42
N ASP A 151 19.75 -1.22 -30.97
CA ASP A 151 20.83 -1.70 -31.83
C ASP A 151 20.41 -1.96 -33.27
N LEU A 152 19.14 -1.75 -33.61
CA LEU A 152 18.65 -1.97 -34.97
C LEU A 152 18.99 -0.77 -35.86
N GLN A 153 19.91 -1.00 -36.80
CA GLN A 153 20.26 -0.05 -37.86
C GLN A 153 19.35 -0.16 -39.10
N ASN A 154 18.30 -0.96 -39.03
CA ASN A 154 17.34 -1.08 -40.12
C ASN A 154 16.65 0.28 -40.35
N LYS A 155 16.49 0.65 -41.62
CA LYS A 155 15.76 1.86 -42.00
C LYS A 155 14.26 1.67 -41.78
N ILE A 156 13.60 2.72 -41.32
CA ILE A 156 12.15 2.71 -41.16
C ILE A 156 11.51 2.86 -42.54
N THR A 157 10.55 2.01 -42.88
CA THR A 157 9.77 2.16 -44.13
C THR A 157 9.12 3.54 -44.12
N ASP A 158 9.39 4.37 -45.14
CA ASP A 158 9.04 5.80 -45.29
C ASP A 158 9.98 6.85 -44.67
N SER A 159 11.12 6.48 -44.08
CA SER A 159 12.13 7.45 -43.62
C SER A 159 13.55 6.94 -43.83
N ASP A 160 14.45 7.79 -44.32
CA ASP A 160 15.86 7.42 -44.54
C ASP A 160 16.68 7.32 -43.22
N GLU A 161 15.98 7.35 -42.07
CA GLU A 161 16.54 7.25 -40.73
C GLU A 161 16.47 5.81 -40.21
N THR A 162 17.49 5.43 -39.44
CA THR A 162 17.54 4.14 -38.72
C THR A 162 16.62 4.16 -37.50
N VAL A 163 16.19 2.98 -37.02
CA VAL A 163 15.38 2.87 -35.78
C VAL A 163 16.10 3.52 -34.59
N GLU A 164 17.41 3.35 -34.45
CA GLU A 164 18.20 4.02 -33.41
C GLU A 164 18.13 5.56 -33.52
N GLN A 165 18.30 6.11 -34.72
CA GLN A 165 18.23 7.57 -34.94
C GLN A 165 16.84 8.13 -34.62
N PHE A 166 15.79 7.40 -34.98
CA PHE A 166 14.41 7.78 -34.63
C PHE A 166 14.19 7.79 -33.12
N LEU A 167 14.63 6.74 -32.40
CA LEU A 167 14.52 6.66 -30.94
C LEU A 167 15.27 7.80 -30.24
N ARG A 168 16.45 8.16 -30.74
CA ARG A 168 17.22 9.32 -30.24
C ARG A 168 16.53 10.65 -30.53
N ARG A 169 16.01 10.86 -31.75
CA ARG A 169 15.44 12.15 -32.17
C ARG A 169 14.06 12.42 -31.56
N TYR A 170 13.18 11.41 -31.54
CA TYR A 170 11.80 11.56 -31.09
C TYR A 170 11.64 11.36 -29.58
N PHE A 171 12.24 10.29 -29.02
CA PHE A 171 12.10 9.96 -27.59
C PHE A 171 13.29 10.42 -26.73
N GLY A 172 14.43 10.74 -27.34
CA GLY A 172 15.66 11.05 -26.60
C GLY A 172 16.33 9.82 -25.97
N PHE A 173 15.98 8.62 -26.43
CA PHE A 173 16.53 7.38 -25.88
C PHE A 173 17.97 7.18 -26.35
N ARG A 174 18.84 6.92 -25.38
CA ARG A 174 20.28 6.68 -25.53
C ARG A 174 20.63 5.32 -24.92
N ARG A 175 21.28 4.48 -25.72
CA ARG A 175 21.77 3.15 -25.32
C ARG A 175 22.74 3.19 -24.15
N ASP A 176 23.62 4.18 -24.13
CA ASP A 176 24.62 4.38 -23.06
C ASP A 176 23.97 4.60 -21.69
N PHE A 177 22.70 5.03 -21.67
CA PHE A 177 21.95 5.29 -20.46
C PHE A 177 21.16 4.09 -19.95
N LEU A 178 21.19 2.94 -20.65
CA LEU A 178 20.48 1.71 -20.23
C LEU A 178 20.84 1.27 -18.81
N GLY A 179 22.12 1.38 -18.43
CA GLY A 179 22.57 1.08 -17.08
C GLY A 179 21.92 2.00 -16.03
N VAL A 180 21.79 3.29 -16.33
CA VAL A 180 21.14 4.25 -15.43
C VAL A 180 19.65 3.95 -15.33
N VAL A 181 19.00 3.60 -16.45
CA VAL A 181 17.58 3.20 -16.44
C VAL A 181 17.37 1.98 -15.55
N ALA A 182 18.23 0.97 -15.61
CA ALA A 182 18.15 -0.18 -14.71
C ALA A 182 18.24 0.21 -13.24
N VAL A 183 19.20 1.08 -12.89
CA VAL A 183 19.36 1.58 -11.51
C VAL A 183 18.13 2.37 -11.07
N VAL A 184 17.55 3.21 -11.94
CA VAL A 184 16.35 4.00 -11.63
C VAL A 184 15.13 3.12 -11.38
N ILE A 185 14.88 2.10 -12.21
CA ILE A 185 13.74 1.18 -12.02
C ILE A 185 13.92 0.38 -10.72
N ALA A 186 15.13 -0.12 -10.45
CA ALA A 186 15.43 -0.80 -9.19
C ALA A 186 15.26 0.14 -7.98
N ALA A 187 15.69 1.40 -8.10
CA ALA A 187 15.53 2.41 -7.07
C ALA A 187 14.05 2.69 -6.76
N TYR A 188 13.17 2.76 -7.78
CA TYR A 188 11.72 2.90 -7.55
C TYR A 188 11.16 1.74 -6.71
N ALA A 189 11.55 0.49 -7.01
CA ALA A 189 11.12 -0.65 -6.19
C ALA A 189 11.58 -0.50 -4.73
N VAL A 190 12.85 -0.14 -4.50
CA VAL A 190 13.36 0.09 -3.14
C VAL A 190 12.62 1.22 -2.44
N VAL A 191 12.39 2.34 -3.12
CA VAL A 191 11.67 3.50 -2.57
C VAL A 191 10.25 3.12 -2.16
N PHE A 192 9.48 2.44 -3.01
CA PHE A 192 8.13 2.02 -2.66
C PHE A 192 8.12 1.00 -1.50
N ALA A 193 9.07 0.07 -1.45
CA ALA A 193 9.20 -0.85 -0.31
C ALA A 193 9.49 -0.12 1.01
N LEU A 194 10.36 0.90 0.98
CA LEU A 194 10.66 1.72 2.15
C LEU A 194 9.48 2.57 2.59
N ILE A 195 8.76 3.19 1.64
CA ILE A 195 7.54 3.95 1.93
C ILE A 195 6.48 3.02 2.54
N PHE A 196 6.31 1.81 2.01
CA PHE A 196 5.41 0.81 2.58
C PHE A 196 5.79 0.46 4.03
N ALA A 197 7.06 0.14 4.29
CA ALA A 197 7.52 -0.16 5.64
C ALA A 197 7.32 1.01 6.62
N PHE A 198 7.56 2.24 6.16
CA PHE A 198 7.31 3.45 6.93
C PHE A 198 5.82 3.68 7.18
N ALA A 199 4.97 3.50 6.15
CA ALA A 199 3.53 3.67 6.26
C ALA A 199 2.93 2.72 7.30
N ILE A 200 3.27 1.41 7.26
CA ILE A 200 2.80 0.47 8.28
C ILE A 200 3.28 0.90 9.67
N LYS A 201 4.54 1.34 9.81
CA LYS A 201 5.06 1.82 11.09
C LYS A 201 4.27 3.01 11.62
N VAL A 202 3.99 4.02 10.78
CA VAL A 202 3.24 5.21 11.17
C VAL A 202 1.82 4.84 11.57
N VAL A 203 1.11 4.05 10.75
CA VAL A 203 -0.27 3.64 11.08
C VAL A 203 -0.30 2.80 12.36
N ALA A 204 0.70 1.94 12.59
CA ALA A 204 0.80 1.18 13.83
C ALA A 204 1.11 2.04 15.06
N ILE A 205 1.81 3.17 14.91
CA ILE A 205 2.02 4.15 15.99
C ILE A 205 0.74 4.93 16.27
N VAL A 206 0.06 5.39 15.21
CA VAL A 206 -1.23 6.10 15.34
C VAL A 206 -2.24 5.20 16.05
N ALA A 207 -2.40 3.95 15.64
CA ALA A 207 -3.26 2.97 16.30
C ALA A 207 -2.88 2.73 17.77
N ALA A 208 -1.58 2.74 18.11
CA ALA A 208 -1.13 2.60 19.50
C ALA A 208 -1.38 3.87 20.33
N SER A 209 -1.26 5.06 19.73
CA SER A 209 -1.61 6.33 20.39
C SER A 209 -3.12 6.49 20.57
N GLU A 210 -3.91 5.96 19.65
CA GLU A 210 -5.36 5.79 19.79
C GLU A 210 -5.71 4.67 20.76
N GLY A 211 -4.76 3.77 21.10
CA GLY A 211 -4.89 2.62 22.00
C GLY A 211 -5.27 2.93 23.46
N GLY A 212 -5.42 4.20 23.84
CA GLY A 212 -6.19 4.56 25.04
C GLY A 212 -7.70 4.26 24.90
N HIS A 213 -8.20 4.16 23.67
CA HIS A 213 -9.60 3.83 23.35
C HIS A 213 -9.87 2.32 23.23
N GLU A 214 -8.86 1.46 23.05
CA GLU A 214 -9.07 0.00 22.97
C GLU A 214 -9.45 -0.63 24.33
N LEU A 215 -9.19 0.06 25.46
CA LEU A 215 -9.77 -0.34 26.75
C LEU A 215 -11.31 -0.25 26.74
N GLN A 216 -11.91 0.61 25.91
CA GLN A 216 -13.37 0.66 25.71
C GLN A 216 -13.90 -0.42 24.78
N VAL A 217 -13.11 -0.86 23.79
CA VAL A 217 -13.50 -1.96 22.88
C VAL A 217 -13.44 -3.30 23.61
N ILE A 218 -12.42 -3.49 24.47
CA ILE A 218 -12.31 -4.69 25.33
C ILE A 218 -13.47 -4.78 26.34
N ILE A 219 -13.96 -3.65 26.89
CA ILE A 219 -15.18 -3.61 27.73
C ILE A 219 -16.44 -3.98 26.93
N HIS A 220 -16.48 -3.59 25.65
CA HIS A 220 -17.64 -3.83 24.79
C HIS A 220 -17.68 -5.29 24.25
N ASP A 221 -16.52 -5.92 24.05
CA ASP A 221 -16.41 -7.36 23.72
C ASP A 221 -16.70 -8.25 24.96
N LEU A 222 -16.32 -7.83 26.17
CA LEU A 222 -16.66 -8.53 27.44
C LEU A 222 -18.18 -8.56 27.74
N LEU A 223 -18.95 -7.59 27.22
CA LEU A 223 -20.42 -7.57 27.30
C LEU A 223 -21.10 -8.40 26.19
N ALA A 224 -20.39 -8.68 25.09
CA ALA A 224 -20.93 -9.45 23.97
C ALA A 224 -20.83 -10.99 24.17
N GLU A 225 -19.93 -11.46 25.05
CA GLU A 225 -19.70 -12.89 25.33
C GLU A 225 -20.50 -13.49 26.51
N GLY A 226 -21.36 -12.72 27.19
CA GLY A 226 -22.38 -13.28 28.09
C GLY A 226 -21.91 -13.85 29.44
N LEU A 227 -20.80 -13.35 30.02
CA LEU A 227 -20.41 -13.68 31.39
C LEU A 227 -20.98 -12.65 32.39
N ILE A 228 -21.77 -13.14 33.35
CA ILE A 228 -22.48 -12.34 34.36
C ILE A 228 -21.48 -11.59 35.25
N VAL A 229 -21.35 -10.27 35.02
CA VAL A 229 -20.60 -9.36 35.89
C VAL A 229 -21.54 -8.82 36.96
N ASN A 230 -21.19 -9.04 38.23
CA ASN A 230 -21.92 -8.57 39.41
C ASN A 230 -22.05 -7.02 39.41
N GLU A 231 -23.26 -6.51 39.66
CA GLU A 231 -23.62 -5.07 39.60
C GLU A 231 -22.71 -4.18 40.46
N ALA A 232 -22.21 -4.68 41.60
CA ALA A 232 -21.33 -3.93 42.48
C ALA A 232 -19.99 -3.54 41.81
N PHE A 233 -19.49 -4.40 40.91
CA PHE A 233 -18.24 -4.17 40.20
C PHE A 233 -18.41 -3.19 39.03
N GLN A 234 -19.56 -3.23 38.34
CA GLN A 234 -19.90 -2.27 37.29
C GLN A 234 -20.06 -0.84 37.84
N VAL A 235 -20.71 -0.70 38.99
CA VAL A 235 -20.92 0.62 39.61
C VAL A 235 -19.62 1.23 40.14
N ALA A 236 -18.72 0.41 40.69
CA ALA A 236 -17.42 0.89 41.15
C ALA A 236 -16.54 1.40 40.00
N ALA A 237 -16.47 0.68 38.89
CA ALA A 237 -15.68 1.06 37.71
C ALA A 237 -16.21 2.34 37.03
N ILE A 238 -17.52 2.54 37.02
CA ILE A 238 -18.16 3.73 36.44
C ILE A 238 -17.98 4.95 37.35
N ILE A 239 -18.04 4.79 38.67
CA ILE A 239 -17.88 5.90 39.64
C ILE A 239 -16.46 6.47 39.63
N ASP A 240 -15.43 5.64 39.41
CA ASP A 240 -14.03 6.07 39.44
C ASP A 240 -13.61 6.87 38.19
N LYS A 241 -14.42 6.84 37.12
CA LYS A 241 -14.10 7.46 35.83
C LYS A 241 -14.90 8.73 35.50
N LEU A 242 -15.78 9.22 36.39
CA LEU A 242 -16.58 10.41 36.08
C LEU A 242 -15.83 11.76 36.29
N PRO A 243 -16.14 12.80 35.49
CA PRO A 243 -15.52 14.13 35.60
C PRO A 243 -15.74 14.75 36.99
N PRO A 244 -14.81 15.61 37.49
CA PRO A 244 -14.89 16.20 38.84
C PRO A 244 -16.21 16.93 39.10
N MET A 245 -16.78 17.57 38.08
CA MET A 245 -18.07 18.27 38.10
C MET A 245 -19.27 17.40 38.55
N TRP A 246 -19.19 16.07 38.34
CA TRP A 246 -20.25 15.14 38.73
C TRP A 246 -20.14 14.64 40.16
N LYS A 247 -18.94 14.68 40.76
CA LYS A 247 -18.77 14.46 42.20
C LYS A 247 -19.49 15.56 42.98
N ASP A 248 -19.42 16.80 42.51
CA ASP A 248 -20.14 17.95 43.09
C ASP A 248 -21.65 17.82 42.92
N PHE A 249 -22.11 17.36 41.75
CA PHE A 249 -23.52 17.09 41.50
C PHE A 249 -24.07 15.95 42.39
N LYS A 250 -23.29 14.89 42.64
CA LYS A 250 -23.65 13.81 43.57
C LYS A 250 -23.78 14.33 45.00
N ASN A 251 -22.86 15.18 45.44
CA ASN A 251 -22.94 15.83 46.76
C ASN A 251 -24.16 16.74 46.87
N TYR A 252 -24.48 17.49 45.81
CA TYR A 252 -25.68 18.32 45.71
C TYR A 252 -26.98 17.49 45.81
N LEU A 253 -27.06 16.34 45.14
CA LEU A 253 -28.22 15.43 45.25
C LEU A 253 -28.34 14.81 46.64
N LYS A 254 -27.22 14.43 47.27
CA LYS A 254 -27.19 13.89 48.63
C LYS A 254 -27.72 14.93 49.63
N TYR A 255 -27.29 16.17 49.50
CA TYR A 255 -27.78 17.30 50.28
C TYR A 255 -29.28 17.56 50.06
N LYS A 256 -29.74 17.55 48.80
CA LYS A 256 -31.17 17.76 48.46
C LYS A 256 -32.07 16.65 49.02
N ARG A 257 -31.62 15.39 48.99
CA ARG A 257 -32.36 14.24 49.57
C ARG A 257 -32.43 14.34 51.10
N MET A 258 -31.34 14.68 51.78
CA MET A 258 -31.34 14.90 53.23
C MET A 258 -32.28 16.03 53.64
N ARG A 259 -32.32 17.13 52.87
CA ARG A 259 -33.23 18.26 53.10
C ARG A 259 -34.71 17.88 52.91
N SER A 260 -35.01 17.02 51.94
CA SER A 260 -36.37 16.48 51.74
C SER A 260 -36.79 15.54 52.87
N GLN A 261 -35.90 14.65 53.34
CA GLN A 261 -36.20 13.76 54.47
C GLN A 261 -36.39 14.53 55.78
N SER A 262 -35.55 15.54 56.04
CA SER A 262 -35.71 16.45 57.18
C SER A 262 -37.04 17.20 57.16
N LYS A 263 -37.49 17.67 55.98
CA LYS A 263 -38.81 18.33 55.83
C LYS A 263 -40.00 17.39 56.01
N ILE A 264 -39.85 16.11 55.68
CA ILE A 264 -40.89 15.09 55.87
C ILE A 264 -40.98 14.74 57.37
N LEU A 265 -39.84 14.58 58.03
CA LEU A 265 -39.78 14.31 59.47
C LEU A 265 -40.29 15.50 60.30
N SER A 266 -40.03 16.75 59.89
CA SER A 266 -40.58 17.93 60.57
C SER A 266 -42.08 18.13 60.34
N LYS A 267 -42.65 17.58 59.26
CA LYS A 267 -44.09 17.61 58.98
C LYS A 267 -44.86 16.48 59.66
N SER A 268 -44.16 15.41 60.06
CA SER A 268 -44.73 14.29 60.80
C SER A 268 -44.67 14.49 62.33
N ALA A 269 -44.03 15.57 62.79
CA ALA A 269 -43.82 15.90 64.20
C ALA A 269 -44.70 17.08 64.70
N ASN A 270 -45.58 17.61 63.84
CA ASN A 270 -46.66 18.56 64.16
C ASN A 270 -48.00 17.91 63.79
#